data_AF-A0A6G0XY90-F1
#
_entry.id   AF-A0A6G0XY90-F1
#
_cell.length_a   1.000
_cell.length_b   1.000
_cell.length_c   1.000
_cell.angle_alpha   90.00
_cell.angle_beta   90.00
_cell.angle_gamma   90.00
#
_symmetry.space_group_name_H-M   'P 1'
#
loop_
_entity.id
_entity.type
_entity.pdbx_description
1 polymer ?
#
loop_
_entity_poly.entity_id
_entity_poly.type
_entity_poly.pdbx_seq_one_letter_code
_entity_poly.pdbx_strand_id
1 'polypeptide(L)'
;MTASTNLEASTPSETCYIAEPKRRAWYDGNFSFWWLLGGVLGLWFTLYKGFGILFSLLPSSSGMKVGPFFAIHLVTAALFLAICVYNIFHTPSHGGSYRAVHIILGRMAMIAGLISFGCGAVTAWWERYIGLIGFAIGITAGGVFQVCAQLYGWYQIRQNRDVQKHKTAMLATFFFGCLIPMWMRFVPLLGGSGQLSAWAPPTAVAVGIVIGLLGLRAANKNKCF
;
A
#
# COMPACT_ATOMS: atom_id res chain seq x y z
N MET A 1 -34.98 44.09 2.11
CA MET A 1 -34.13 43.07 2.75
C MET A 1 -33.25 42.46 1.66
N THR A 2 -32.05 42.99 1.49
CA THR A 2 -31.04 42.53 0.52
C THR A 2 -29.94 41.84 1.30
N ALA A 3 -29.86 40.51 1.18
CA ALA A 3 -28.81 39.73 1.80
C ALA A 3 -27.51 39.90 0.99
N SER A 4 -26.55 40.65 1.54
CA SER A 4 -25.19 40.73 1.00
C SER A 4 -24.41 39.48 1.40
N THR A 5 -24.18 38.57 0.46
CA THR A 5 -23.27 37.44 0.64
C THR A 5 -21.83 37.94 0.57
N ASN A 6 -21.19 38.02 1.74
CA ASN A 6 -19.74 38.24 1.85
C ASN A 6 -19.02 37.02 1.26
N LEU A 7 -18.55 37.15 0.03
CA LEU A 7 -17.50 36.31 -0.55
C LEU A 7 -16.20 36.65 0.17
N GLU A 8 -15.88 35.91 1.23
CA GLU A 8 -14.53 35.90 1.78
C GLU A 8 -13.59 35.40 0.68
N ALA A 9 -12.77 36.32 0.17
CA ALA A 9 -11.68 36.03 -0.72
C ALA A 9 -10.74 35.05 0.00
N SER A 10 -10.82 33.77 -0.36
CA SER A 10 -9.85 32.76 0.07
C SER A 10 -8.47 33.28 -0.30
N THR A 11 -7.63 33.54 0.71
CA THR A 11 -6.21 33.84 0.52
C THR A 11 -5.62 32.84 -0.47
N PRO A 12 -4.94 33.29 -1.54
CA PRO A 12 -4.34 32.38 -2.51
C PRO A 12 -3.40 31.46 -1.74
N SER A 13 -3.80 30.19 -1.60
CA SER A 13 -2.96 29.15 -1.03
C SER A 13 -1.65 29.22 -1.79
N GLU A 14 -0.53 29.43 -1.09
CA GLU A 14 0.83 29.48 -1.64
C GLU A 14 0.96 28.50 -2.80
N THR A 15 0.76 29.02 -4.00
CA THR A 15 0.91 28.28 -5.23
C THR A 15 2.41 28.13 -5.33
N CYS A 16 2.89 26.92 -5.04
CA CYS A 16 4.24 26.49 -5.38
C CYS A 16 4.49 26.97 -6.81
N TYR A 17 5.23 28.06 -6.96
CA TYR A 17 5.50 28.68 -8.25
C TYR A 17 6.04 27.57 -9.15
N ILE A 18 5.34 27.32 -10.26
CA ILE A 18 5.73 26.33 -11.26
C ILE A 18 6.91 26.94 -12.02
N ALA A 19 8.07 27.05 -11.35
CA ALA A 19 9.33 27.05 -12.06
C ALA A 19 9.36 25.78 -12.91
N GLU A 20 9.86 25.86 -14.15
CA GLU A 20 10.00 24.68 -15.00
C GLU A 20 10.59 23.55 -14.16
N PRO A 21 9.95 22.36 -14.13
CA PRO A 21 10.38 21.28 -13.26
C PRO A 21 11.78 20.88 -13.72
N LYS A 22 12.79 21.39 -13.00
CA LYS A 22 14.18 20.96 -13.14
C LYS A 22 14.13 19.45 -13.06
N ARG A 23 14.52 18.77 -14.14
CA ARG A 23 14.49 17.30 -14.20
C ARG A 23 15.21 16.77 -12.98
N ARG A 24 14.46 16.13 -12.09
CA ARG A 24 15.03 15.55 -10.86
C ARG A 24 16.00 14.45 -11.27
N ALA A 25 17.13 14.39 -10.58
CA ALA A 25 18.07 13.30 -10.77
C ALA A 25 17.40 11.97 -10.40
N TRP A 26 17.84 10.86 -10.98
CA TRP A 26 17.22 9.55 -10.77
C TRP A 26 17.23 9.08 -9.29
N TYR A 27 18.20 9.57 -8.51
CA TYR A 27 18.35 9.30 -7.08
C TYR A 27 17.56 10.28 -6.19
N ASP A 28 17.03 11.36 -6.76
CA ASP A 28 16.26 12.38 -6.05
C ASP A 28 14.77 11.97 -5.98
N GLY A 29 14.51 10.80 -5.40
CA GLY A 29 13.16 10.26 -5.22
C GLY A 29 12.48 10.72 -3.93
N ASN A 30 11.32 10.13 -3.61
CA ASN A 30 10.66 10.34 -2.30
C ASN A 30 11.30 9.50 -1.19
N PHE A 31 12.62 9.64 -1.02
CA PHE A 31 13.37 8.93 0.00
C PHE A 31 13.04 9.52 1.37
N SER A 32 12.17 8.83 2.12
CA SER A 32 11.83 9.16 3.50
C SER A 32 12.04 7.95 4.39
N PHE A 33 12.23 8.19 5.69
CA PHE A 33 12.30 7.12 6.68
C PHE A 33 11.09 6.17 6.56
N TRP A 34 9.89 6.71 6.32
CA TRP A 34 8.66 5.93 6.19
C TRP A 34 8.60 5.09 4.92
N TRP A 35 9.10 5.63 3.79
CA TRP A 35 9.25 4.85 2.57
C TRP A 35 10.26 3.72 2.76
N LEU A 36 11.41 4.00 3.38
CA LEU A 36 12.44 3.00 3.63
C LEU A 36 11.92 1.89 4.56
N LEU A 37 11.32 2.27 5.70
CA LEU A 37 10.75 1.34 6.66
C LEU A 37 9.66 0.47 6.01
N GLY A 38 8.68 1.08 5.34
CA GLY A 38 7.60 0.36 4.67
C GLY A 38 8.10 -0.50 3.51
N GLY A 39 9.05 -0.01 2.73
CA GLY A 39 9.61 -0.71 1.58
C GLY A 39 10.40 -1.94 2.01
N VAL A 40 11.30 -1.79 2.99
CA VAL A 40 12.11 -2.90 3.53
C VAL A 40 11.21 -3.95 4.18
N LEU A 41 10.30 -3.55 5.06
CA LEU A 41 9.40 -4.49 5.75
C LEU A 41 8.44 -5.17 4.77
N GLY A 42 7.91 -4.43 3.80
CA GLY A 42 7.07 -4.98 2.75
C GLY A 42 7.82 -6.02 1.92
N LEU A 43 9.02 -5.68 1.44
CA LEU A 43 9.83 -6.58 0.60
C LEU A 43 10.28 -7.81 1.39
N TRP A 44 10.65 -7.65 2.66
CA TRP A 44 10.90 -8.79 3.55
C TRP A 44 9.68 -9.69 3.68
N PHE A 45 8.49 -9.11 3.85
CA PHE A 45 7.26 -9.88 4.00
C PHE A 45 6.85 -10.61 2.71
N THR A 46 6.88 -9.94 1.56
CA THR A 46 6.40 -10.54 0.31
C THR A 46 7.46 -11.41 -0.37
N LEU A 47 8.71 -10.94 -0.47
CA LEU A 47 9.77 -11.67 -1.17
C LEU A 47 10.40 -12.73 -0.28
N TYR A 48 10.83 -12.40 0.93
CA TYR A 48 11.48 -13.40 1.78
C TYR A 48 10.46 -14.37 2.38
N LYS A 49 9.45 -13.88 3.10
CA LYS A 49 8.44 -14.77 3.72
C LYS A 49 7.47 -15.35 2.70
N GLY A 50 6.86 -14.52 1.86
CA GLY A 50 5.87 -14.95 0.87
C GLY A 50 6.43 -15.94 -0.15
N PHE A 51 7.48 -15.56 -0.89
CA PHE A 51 8.08 -16.50 -1.86
C PHE A 51 8.84 -17.64 -1.21
N GLY A 52 9.41 -17.44 -0.02
CA GLY A 52 9.97 -18.56 0.74
C GLY A 52 8.94 -19.65 1.01
N ILE A 53 7.70 -19.29 1.37
CA ILE A 53 6.59 -20.23 1.54
C ILE A 53 6.14 -20.81 0.19
N LEU A 54 6.01 -19.98 -0.85
CA LEU A 54 5.60 -20.42 -2.20
C LEU A 54 6.53 -21.49 -2.78
N PHE A 55 7.85 -21.29 -2.65
CA PHE A 55 8.87 -22.20 -3.17
C PHE A 55 9.30 -23.27 -2.15
N SER A 56 8.56 -23.43 -1.06
CA SER A 56 8.85 -24.43 -0.01
C SER A 56 10.23 -24.29 0.64
N LEU A 57 10.82 -23.09 0.62
CA LEU A 57 12.06 -22.76 1.32
C LEU A 57 11.82 -22.39 2.79
N LEU A 58 10.59 -22.03 3.14
CA LEU A 58 10.14 -21.73 4.50
C LEU A 58 8.86 -22.50 4.83
N PRO A 59 8.68 -22.95 6.08
CA PRO A 59 7.46 -23.60 6.51
C PRO A 59 6.28 -22.62 6.50
N SER A 60 5.10 -23.10 6.08
CA SER A 60 3.86 -22.33 6.25
C SER A 60 3.43 -22.36 7.72
N SER A 61 2.76 -21.30 8.19
CA SER A 61 2.33 -21.21 9.60
C SER A 61 1.33 -22.29 10.01
N SER A 62 0.74 -22.99 9.05
CA SER A 62 -0.22 -24.08 9.28
C SER A 62 0.32 -25.46 8.94
N GLY A 63 1.57 -25.57 8.45
CA GLY A 63 2.13 -26.82 7.92
C GLY A 63 1.49 -27.30 6.61
N MET A 64 0.49 -26.60 6.09
CA MET A 64 -0.19 -26.95 4.84
C MET A 64 0.60 -26.48 3.62
N LYS A 65 0.53 -27.27 2.53
CA LYS A 65 1.08 -26.87 1.23
C LYS A 65 0.35 -25.66 0.66
N VAL A 66 1.10 -24.79 -0.02
CA VAL A 66 0.56 -23.64 -0.73
C VAL A 66 -0.37 -24.11 -1.83
N GLY A 67 -1.56 -23.53 -1.87
CA GLY A 67 -2.53 -23.82 -2.90
C GLY A 67 -2.55 -22.83 -4.05
N PRO A 68 -3.30 -23.09 -5.13
CA PRO A 68 -3.21 -22.29 -6.35
C PRO A 68 -3.70 -20.85 -6.11
N PHE A 69 -4.79 -20.65 -5.36
CA PHE A 69 -5.28 -19.30 -5.05
C PHE A 69 -4.29 -18.54 -4.16
N PHE A 70 -3.73 -19.22 -3.14
CA PHE A 70 -2.72 -18.58 -2.32
C PHE A 70 -1.45 -18.24 -3.11
N ALA A 71 -1.01 -19.12 -4.02
CA ALA A 71 0.12 -18.87 -4.90
C ALA A 71 -0.11 -17.64 -5.80
N ILE A 72 -1.28 -17.55 -6.44
CA ILE A 72 -1.65 -16.39 -7.26
C ILE A 72 -1.68 -15.13 -6.41
N HIS A 73 -2.28 -15.19 -5.21
CA HIS A 73 -2.30 -14.08 -4.26
C HIS A 73 -0.88 -13.61 -3.91
N LEU A 74 0.04 -14.52 -3.57
CA LEU A 74 1.42 -14.19 -3.21
C LEU A 74 2.18 -13.53 -4.38
N VAL A 75 2.08 -14.08 -5.59
CA VAL A 75 2.74 -13.51 -6.78
C VAL A 75 2.19 -12.12 -7.10
N THR A 76 0.87 -11.97 -7.12
CA THR A 76 0.23 -10.68 -7.45
C THR A 76 0.41 -9.64 -6.34
N ALA A 77 0.43 -10.04 -5.06
CA ALA A 77 0.75 -9.16 -3.93
C ALA A 77 2.20 -8.68 -3.98
N ALA A 78 3.15 -9.56 -4.30
CA ALA A 78 4.57 -9.20 -4.44
C ALA A 78 4.79 -8.22 -5.61
N LEU A 79 4.18 -8.49 -6.77
CA LEU A 79 4.21 -7.58 -7.91
C LEU A 79 3.60 -6.22 -7.56
N PHE A 80 2.43 -6.23 -6.92
CA PHE A 80 1.73 -5.02 -6.49
C PHE A 80 2.60 -4.17 -5.56
N LEU A 81 3.21 -4.79 -4.55
CA LEU A 81 4.10 -4.10 -3.62
C LEU A 81 5.32 -3.52 -4.34
N ALA A 82 5.99 -4.30 -5.20
CA ALA A 82 7.17 -3.85 -5.92
C ALA A 82 6.86 -2.60 -6.76
N ILE A 83 5.70 -2.58 -7.42
CA ILE A 83 5.21 -1.41 -8.14
C ILE A 83 4.95 -0.24 -7.19
N CYS A 84 4.33 -0.46 -6.03
CA CYS A 84 4.08 0.62 -5.06
C CYS A 84 5.39 1.24 -4.58
N VAL A 85 6.38 0.43 -4.18
CA VAL A 85 7.69 0.92 -3.73
C VAL A 85 8.37 1.72 -4.82
N TYR A 86 8.37 1.21 -6.06
CA TYR A 86 8.92 1.91 -7.22
C TYR A 86 8.20 3.23 -7.50
N ASN A 87 6.87 3.23 -7.61
CA ASN A 87 6.08 4.41 -7.98
C ASN A 87 6.04 5.49 -6.88
N ILE A 88 6.21 5.12 -5.61
CA ILE A 88 6.35 6.09 -4.53
C ILE A 88 7.72 6.77 -4.60
N PHE A 89 8.79 6.01 -4.89
CA PHE A 89 10.13 6.57 -5.01
C PHE A 89 10.29 7.39 -6.30
N HIS A 90 9.93 6.79 -7.44
CA HIS A 90 9.99 7.38 -8.77
C HIS A 90 8.65 8.00 -9.18
N THR A 91 8.58 9.32 -9.06
CA THR A 91 7.45 10.13 -9.53
C THR A 91 7.60 10.51 -11.01
N PRO A 92 6.49 10.85 -11.70
CA PRO A 92 6.53 11.36 -13.07
C PRO A 92 7.42 12.60 -13.30
N SER A 93 7.74 13.35 -12.25
CA SER A 93 8.62 14.53 -12.31
C SER A 93 10.08 14.20 -12.64
N HIS A 94 10.50 12.93 -12.60
CA HIS A 94 11.83 12.49 -13.03
C HIS A 94 12.03 12.52 -14.56
N GLY A 95 10.97 12.76 -15.33
CA GLY A 95 11.03 12.96 -16.78
C GLY A 95 10.06 12.07 -17.57
N GLY A 96 10.05 12.27 -18.90
CA GLY A 96 9.07 11.63 -19.79
C GLY A 96 9.06 10.10 -19.72
N SER A 97 10.23 9.45 -19.69
CA SER A 97 10.33 8.00 -19.59
C SER A 97 9.77 7.46 -18.27
N TYR A 98 10.11 8.09 -17.14
CA TYR A 98 9.58 7.72 -15.82
C TYR A 98 8.07 7.92 -15.74
N ARG A 99 7.54 9.00 -16.33
CA ARG A 99 6.09 9.20 -16.45
C ARG A 99 5.41 8.06 -17.21
N ALA A 100 5.98 7.62 -18.33
CA ALA A 100 5.43 6.51 -19.11
C ALA A 100 5.44 5.20 -18.30
N VAL A 101 6.57 4.88 -17.66
CA VAL A 101 6.71 3.69 -16.80
C VAL A 101 5.71 3.76 -15.63
N HIS A 102 5.63 4.88 -14.93
CA HIS A 102 4.71 5.08 -13.79
C HIS A 102 3.25 4.82 -14.18
N ILE A 103 2.83 5.28 -15.37
CA ILE A 103 1.46 5.05 -15.88
C ILE A 103 1.23 3.56 -16.18
N ILE A 104 2.17 2.89 -16.85
CA ILE A 104 2.05 1.47 -17.20
C ILE A 104 2.00 0.63 -15.92
N LEU A 105 2.96 0.82 -15.03
CA LEU A 105 3.02 0.11 -13.76
C LEU A 105 1.78 0.40 -12.90
N GLY A 106 1.30 1.64 -12.86
CA GLY A 106 0.08 2.00 -12.15
C GLY A 106 -1.16 1.22 -12.64
N ARG A 107 -1.29 1.02 -13.96
CA ARG A 107 -2.37 0.19 -14.53
C ARG A 107 -2.22 -1.28 -14.17
N MET A 108 -1.00 -1.82 -14.25
CA MET A 108 -0.71 -3.19 -13.84
C MET A 108 -1.04 -3.40 -12.35
N ALA A 109 -0.70 -2.44 -11.50
CA ALA A 109 -1.01 -2.48 -10.07
C ALA A 109 -2.51 -2.50 -9.78
N MET A 110 -3.33 -1.76 -10.54
CA MET A 110 -4.79 -1.84 -10.40
C MET A 110 -5.31 -3.27 -10.63
N ILE A 111 -4.86 -3.91 -11.71
CA ILE A 111 -5.27 -5.27 -12.06
C ILE A 111 -4.73 -6.28 -11.04
N ALA A 112 -3.43 -6.21 -10.74
CA ALA A 112 -2.77 -7.11 -9.79
C ALA A 112 -3.39 -7.00 -8.38
N GLY A 113 -3.74 -5.79 -7.94
CA GLY A 113 -4.38 -5.58 -6.64
C GLY A 113 -5.75 -6.23 -6.52
N LEU A 114 -6.59 -6.13 -7.56
CA LEU A 114 -7.91 -6.78 -7.59
C LEU A 114 -7.80 -8.32 -7.63
N ILE A 115 -6.91 -8.85 -8.47
CA ILE A 115 -6.66 -10.31 -8.54
C ILE A 115 -6.12 -10.80 -7.20
N SER A 116 -5.15 -10.09 -6.63
CA SER A 116 -4.56 -10.43 -5.34
C SER A 116 -5.61 -10.47 -4.24
N PHE A 117 -6.47 -9.46 -4.14
CA PHE A 117 -7.53 -9.43 -3.15
C PHE A 117 -8.53 -10.58 -3.35
N GLY A 118 -9.00 -10.80 -4.58
CA GLY A 118 -9.95 -11.88 -4.89
C GLY A 118 -9.39 -13.26 -4.51
N CYS A 119 -8.17 -13.58 -4.95
CA CYS A 119 -7.51 -14.83 -4.60
C CYS A 119 -7.19 -14.93 -3.11
N GLY A 120 -6.83 -13.82 -2.46
CA GLY A 120 -6.60 -13.76 -1.01
C GLY A 120 -7.87 -14.06 -0.22
N ALA A 121 -9.01 -13.49 -0.62
CA ALA A 121 -10.31 -13.75 0.00
C ALA A 121 -10.72 -15.22 -0.17
N VAL A 122 -10.57 -15.80 -1.36
CA VAL A 122 -10.81 -17.24 -1.58
C VAL A 122 -9.89 -18.07 -0.68
N THR A 123 -8.61 -17.71 -0.58
CA THR A 123 -7.65 -18.40 0.29
C THR A 123 -8.07 -18.36 1.75
N ALA A 124 -8.52 -17.20 2.23
CA ALA A 124 -8.91 -16.96 3.62
C ALA A 124 -10.19 -17.67 4.05
N TRP A 125 -11.17 -17.76 3.15
CA TRP A 125 -12.54 -18.15 3.50
C TRP A 125 -13.03 -19.47 2.88
N TRP A 126 -12.43 -19.91 1.77
CA TRP A 126 -12.88 -21.11 1.03
C TRP A 126 -11.79 -22.16 0.84
N GLU A 127 -10.52 -21.77 0.77
CA GLU A 127 -9.43 -22.72 0.57
C GLU A 127 -9.02 -23.39 1.89
N ARG A 128 -7.87 -24.09 1.86
CA ARG A 128 -7.32 -24.92 2.94
C ARG A 128 -7.11 -24.19 4.27
N TYR A 129 -7.12 -22.85 4.28
CA TYR A 129 -6.76 -22.01 5.43
C TYR A 129 -7.97 -21.60 6.29
N ILE A 130 -9.13 -22.22 6.09
CA ILE A 130 -10.33 -22.04 6.92
C ILE A 130 -9.97 -22.34 8.40
N GLY A 131 -10.36 -21.43 9.30
CA GLY A 131 -10.10 -21.53 10.74
C GLY A 131 -8.94 -20.65 11.25
N LEU A 132 -8.11 -20.11 10.37
CA LEU A 132 -7.07 -19.14 10.74
C LEU A 132 -7.63 -17.71 10.78
N ILE A 133 -8.43 -17.40 11.80
CA ILE A 133 -9.16 -16.12 11.88
C ILE A 133 -8.25 -14.88 11.76
N GLY A 134 -7.08 -14.88 12.40
CA GLY A 134 -6.14 -13.77 12.27
C GLY A 134 -5.64 -13.57 10.83
N PHE A 135 -5.45 -14.65 10.08
CA PHE A 135 -5.10 -14.58 8.65
C PHE A 135 -6.26 -14.04 7.82
N ALA A 136 -7.48 -14.53 8.06
CA ALA A 136 -8.66 -14.09 7.33
C ALA A 136 -8.97 -12.60 7.55
N ILE A 137 -8.86 -12.13 8.80
CA ILE A 137 -9.03 -10.71 9.15
C ILE A 137 -7.97 -9.87 8.43
N GLY A 138 -6.70 -10.26 8.49
CA GLY A 138 -5.62 -9.48 7.90
C GLY A 138 -5.72 -9.35 6.39
N ILE A 139 -5.99 -10.44 5.68
CA ILE A 139 -6.17 -10.44 4.23
C ILE A 139 -7.41 -9.64 3.83
N THR A 140 -8.53 -9.81 4.56
CA THR A 140 -9.79 -9.13 4.21
C THR A 140 -9.71 -7.64 4.50
N ALA A 141 -9.30 -7.24 5.70
CA ALA A 141 -9.21 -5.83 6.08
C ALA A 141 -8.18 -5.08 5.22
N GLY A 142 -6.96 -5.63 5.10
CA GLY A 142 -5.93 -5.04 4.25
C GLY A 142 -6.36 -4.97 2.78
N GLY A 143 -6.97 -6.02 2.27
CA GLY A 143 -7.48 -6.09 0.90
C GLY A 143 -8.60 -5.07 0.62
N VAL A 144 -9.55 -4.90 1.53
CA VAL A 144 -10.60 -3.88 1.41
C VAL A 144 -10.00 -2.48 1.40
N PHE A 145 -9.11 -2.16 2.35
CA PHE A 145 -8.42 -0.86 2.36
C PHE A 145 -7.65 -0.62 1.06
N GLN A 146 -6.96 -1.65 0.55
CA GLN A 146 -6.23 -1.59 -0.71
C GLN A 146 -7.18 -1.27 -1.87
N VAL A 147 -8.23 -2.06 -2.07
CA VAL A 147 -9.16 -1.90 -3.20
C VAL A 147 -9.90 -0.56 -3.13
N CYS A 148 -10.39 -0.15 -1.96
CA CYS A 148 -11.05 1.14 -1.79
C CYS A 148 -10.11 2.31 -2.14
N ALA A 149 -8.87 2.28 -1.66
CA ALA A 149 -7.89 3.33 -1.95
C ALA A 149 -7.48 3.33 -3.43
N GLN A 150 -7.33 2.15 -4.06
CA GLN A 150 -7.08 2.02 -5.49
C GLN A 150 -8.20 2.62 -6.35
N LEU A 151 -9.45 2.24 -6.07
CA LEU A 151 -10.62 2.73 -6.81
C LEU A 151 -10.81 4.23 -6.60
N TYR A 152 -10.65 4.72 -5.36
CA TYR A 152 -10.72 6.13 -5.05
C TYR A 152 -9.64 6.92 -5.78
N GLY A 153 -8.39 6.46 -5.75
CA GLY A 153 -7.29 7.10 -6.48
C GLY A 153 -7.51 7.10 -7.99
N TRP A 154 -8.05 6.02 -8.56
CA TRP A 154 -8.41 5.95 -9.98
C TRP A 154 -9.53 6.93 -10.33
N TYR A 155 -10.56 7.02 -9.49
CA TYR A 155 -11.66 7.97 -9.66
C TYR A 155 -11.16 9.42 -9.63
N GLN A 156 -10.32 9.77 -8.65
CA GLN A 156 -9.81 11.14 -8.50
C GLN A 156 -8.98 11.61 -9.71
N ILE A 157 -8.14 10.72 -10.27
CA ILE A 157 -7.33 11.09 -11.44
C ILE A 157 -8.14 11.13 -12.74
N ARG A 158 -9.19 10.31 -12.88
CA ARG A 158 -10.01 10.23 -14.09
C ARG A 158 -11.08 11.30 -14.17
N GLN A 159 -11.81 11.52 -13.07
CA GLN A 159 -12.96 12.41 -13.04
C GLN A 159 -12.55 13.82 -12.61
N ASN A 160 -11.77 13.94 -11.53
CA ASN A 160 -11.46 15.24 -10.92
C ASN A 160 -10.12 15.82 -11.36
N ARG A 161 -9.30 15.05 -12.10
CA ARG A 161 -7.90 15.40 -12.45
C ARG A 161 -7.06 15.81 -11.24
N ASP A 162 -7.43 15.32 -10.05
CA ASP A 162 -6.83 15.72 -8.78
C ASP A 162 -5.64 14.82 -8.45
N VAL A 163 -4.45 15.29 -8.83
CA VAL A 163 -3.19 14.57 -8.64
C VAL A 163 -2.85 14.41 -7.16
N GLN A 164 -3.18 15.38 -6.31
CA GLN A 164 -2.84 15.34 -4.89
C GLN A 164 -3.69 14.31 -4.13
N LYS A 165 -5.00 14.24 -4.43
CA LYS A 165 -5.86 13.19 -3.87
C LYS A 165 -5.48 11.82 -4.42
N HIS A 166 -5.15 11.72 -5.71
CA HIS A 166 -4.63 10.47 -6.29
C HIS A 166 -3.37 9.99 -5.57
N LYS A 167 -2.37 10.87 -5.38
CA LYS A 167 -1.14 10.58 -4.64
C LYS A 167 -1.44 10.11 -3.21
N THR A 168 -2.29 10.84 -2.49
CA THR A 168 -2.69 10.48 -1.12
C THR A 168 -3.34 9.10 -1.08
N ALA A 169 -4.22 8.81 -2.05
CA ALA A 169 -4.86 7.50 -2.15
C ALA A 169 -3.85 6.38 -2.41
N MET A 170 -2.88 6.57 -3.31
CA MET A 170 -1.85 5.56 -3.59
C MET A 170 -0.91 5.34 -2.40
N LEU A 171 -0.57 6.40 -1.67
CA LEU A 171 0.18 6.29 -0.41
C LEU A 171 -0.62 5.52 0.65
N ALA A 172 -1.92 5.80 0.78
CA ALA A 172 -2.81 5.06 1.66
C ALA A 172 -2.88 3.57 1.27
N THR A 173 -2.93 3.25 -0.03
CA THR A 173 -2.88 1.88 -0.51
C THR A 173 -1.61 1.16 -0.05
N PHE A 174 -0.45 1.82 -0.14
CA PHE A 174 0.82 1.26 0.32
C PHE A 174 0.84 1.08 1.85
N PHE A 175 0.58 2.14 2.60
CA PHE A 175 0.71 2.12 4.06
C PHE A 175 -0.35 1.26 4.76
N PHE A 176 -1.58 1.22 4.25
CA PHE A 176 -2.65 0.43 4.88
C PHE A 176 -2.83 -0.91 4.19
N GLY A 177 -2.96 -0.92 2.85
CA GLY A 177 -3.20 -2.15 2.10
C GLY A 177 -2.04 -3.14 2.19
N CYS A 178 -0.82 -2.68 1.93
CA CYS A 178 0.35 -3.57 1.90
C CYS A 178 0.96 -3.82 3.28
N LEU A 179 1.01 -2.81 4.17
CA LEU A 179 1.74 -2.95 5.42
C LEU A 179 0.90 -3.52 6.57
N ILE A 180 -0.43 -3.36 6.61
CA ILE A 180 -1.24 -3.94 7.71
C ILE A 180 -1.08 -5.47 7.78
N PRO A 181 -1.20 -6.25 6.69
CA PRO A 181 -0.96 -7.69 6.73
C PRO A 181 0.46 -8.06 7.20
N MET A 182 1.45 -7.23 6.84
CA MET A 182 2.82 -7.38 7.31
C MET A 182 2.93 -7.15 8.82
N TRP A 183 2.33 -6.08 9.36
CA TRP A 183 2.34 -5.79 10.80
C TRP A 183 1.71 -6.92 11.62
N MET A 184 0.62 -7.50 11.14
CA MET A 184 -0.02 -8.65 11.77
C MET A 184 0.89 -9.89 11.84
N ARG A 185 1.87 -10.00 10.94
CA ARG A 185 2.83 -11.10 10.88
C ARG A 185 4.16 -10.77 11.57
N PHE A 186 4.48 -9.48 11.71
CA PHE A 186 5.66 -9.00 12.39
C PHE A 186 5.56 -9.17 13.91
N VAL A 187 4.38 -8.99 14.52
CA VAL A 187 4.17 -9.19 15.96
C VAL A 187 4.53 -10.61 16.44
N PRO A 188 4.04 -11.69 15.82
CA PRO A 188 4.47 -13.04 16.20
C PRO A 188 5.96 -13.32 15.95
N LEU A 189 6.63 -12.57 15.07
CA LEU A 189 8.08 -12.71 14.87
C LEU A 189 8.86 -12.19 16.09
N LEU A 190 8.40 -11.09 16.70
CA LEU A 190 9.02 -10.50 17.87
C LEU A 190 8.66 -11.23 19.17
N GLY A 191 7.43 -11.73 19.28
CA GLY A 191 6.93 -12.39 20.49
C GLY A 191 7.29 -13.87 20.62
N GLY A 192 7.94 -14.46 19.61
CA GLY A 192 8.18 -15.90 19.53
C GLY A 192 6.94 -16.69 19.10
N SER A 193 7.12 -17.97 18.77
CA SER A 193 6.08 -18.86 18.22
C SER A 193 5.01 -19.32 19.23
N GLY A 194 4.86 -18.60 20.35
CA GLY A 194 3.80 -18.88 21.34
C GLY A 194 2.42 -18.54 20.77
N GLN A 195 1.37 -19.12 21.37
CA GLN A 195 0.01 -18.67 21.11
C GLN A 195 -0.09 -17.19 21.46
N LEU A 196 -0.21 -16.35 20.44
CA LEU A 196 -0.49 -14.94 20.65
C LEU A 196 -1.84 -14.79 21.36
N SER A 197 -1.87 -13.90 22.34
CA SER A 197 -3.11 -13.51 23.01
C SER A 197 -4.14 -12.97 22.01
N ALA A 198 -5.42 -13.13 22.32
CA ALA A 198 -6.51 -12.67 21.46
C ALA A 198 -6.46 -11.16 21.13
N TRP A 199 -5.81 -10.35 21.97
CA TRP A 199 -5.64 -8.91 21.78
C TRP A 199 -4.46 -8.53 20.88
N ALA A 200 -3.53 -9.45 20.59
CA ALA A 200 -2.34 -9.13 19.80
C ALA A 200 -2.66 -8.79 18.33
N PRO A 201 -3.53 -9.53 17.59
CA PRO A 201 -3.89 -9.17 16.22
C PRO A 201 -4.55 -7.78 16.08
N PRO A 202 -5.59 -7.39 16.86
CA PRO A 202 -6.16 -6.05 16.74
C PRO A 202 -5.16 -4.95 17.14
N THR A 203 -4.27 -5.23 18.10
CA THR A 203 -3.19 -4.30 18.46
C THR A 203 -2.21 -4.10 17.31
N ALA A 204 -1.81 -5.18 16.63
CA ALA A 204 -0.94 -5.11 15.46
C ALA A 204 -1.56 -4.27 14.33
N VAL A 205 -2.85 -4.43 14.08
CA VAL A 205 -3.60 -3.62 13.12
C VAL A 205 -3.62 -2.15 13.55
N ALA A 206 -3.91 -1.86 14.82
CA ALA A 206 -3.93 -0.49 15.35
C ALA A 206 -2.55 0.19 15.22
N VAL A 207 -1.47 -0.52 15.56
CA VAL A 207 -0.08 -0.04 15.38
C VAL A 207 0.20 0.23 13.90
N GLY A 208 -0.18 -0.69 13.02
CA GLY A 208 -0.04 -0.52 11.57
C GLY A 208 -0.79 0.71 11.05
N ILE A 209 -2.01 0.97 11.54
CA ILE A 209 -2.78 2.18 11.21
C ILE A 209 -2.07 3.44 11.69
N VAL A 210 -1.60 3.48 12.94
CA VAL A 210 -0.89 4.64 13.50
C VAL A 210 0.38 4.93 12.69
N ILE A 211 1.19 3.91 12.41
CA ILE A 211 2.39 4.04 11.59
C ILE A 211 2.04 4.50 10.18
N GLY A 212 0.99 3.94 9.57
CA GLY A 212 0.52 4.34 8.25
C GLY A 212 0.06 5.79 8.20
N LEU A 213 -0.62 6.29 9.24
CA LEU A 213 -1.02 7.69 9.35
C LEU A 213 0.18 8.63 9.49
N LEU A 214 1.19 8.24 10.28
CA LEU A 214 2.43 9.01 10.41
C LEU A 214 3.19 9.06 9.08
N GLY A 215 3.32 7.93 8.39
CA GLY A 215 3.94 7.83 7.08
C GLY A 215 3.21 8.65 6.02
N LEU A 216 1.88 8.57 5.97
CA LEU A 216 1.06 9.36 5.07
C LEU A 216 1.20 10.86 5.32
N ARG A 217 1.15 11.29 6.59
CA ARG A 217 1.35 12.69 6.98
C ARG A 217 2.72 13.20 6.57
N ALA A 218 3.77 12.42 6.81
CA ALA A 218 5.13 12.78 6.43
C ALA A 218 5.28 12.90 4.89
N ALA A 219 4.74 11.93 4.14
CA ALA A 219 4.79 11.93 2.68
C ALA A 219 3.99 13.09 2.05
N ASN A 220 2.95 13.58 2.72
CA ASN A 220 2.15 14.71 2.25
C ASN A 220 2.71 16.09 2.64
N LYS A 221 3.53 16.19 3.71
CA LYS A 221 4.25 17.44 4.04
C LYS A 221 5.29 17.81 2.97
N ASN A 222 5.77 16.81 2.26
CA ASN A 222 6.59 16.93 1.07
C ASN A 222 5.73 17.41 -0.12
N LYS A 223 5.39 18.71 -0.11
CA LYS A 223 4.48 19.37 -1.08
C LYS A 223 5.09 19.54 -2.49
N CYS A 224 6.41 19.44 -2.64
CA CYS A 224 7.12 19.66 -3.90
C CYS A 224 7.43 18.35 -4.64
N PHE A 225 6.42 17.51 -4.89
CA PHE A 225 6.52 16.24 -5.62
C PHE A 225 5.42 16.11 -6.67
#